data_AF-A0A2P7BJ03-F1
#
_entry.id   AF-A0A2P7BJ03-F1
#
_cell.length_a   1.000
_cell.length_b   1.000
_cell.length_c   1.000
_cell.angle_alpha   90.00
_cell.angle_beta   90.00
_cell.angle_gamma   90.00
#
_symmetry.space_group_name_H-M   'P 1'
#
loop_
_entity.id
_entity.type
_entity.pdbx_description
1 polymer ?
#
loop_
_entity_poly.entity_id
_entity_poly.type
_entity_poly.pdbx_seq_one_letter_code
_entity_poly.pdbx_strand_id
1 'polypeptide(L)' 'MALAFLLPCIIATSGCGAMRWMDQKPAGKSSCAGWNRIRIKPETAVYLVKNDFSAGIDIDSHNLNGQNNGCWK' A
#
# COMPACT_ATOMS: atom_id res chain seq x y z
N MET A 1 -4.07 8.09 -69.14
CA MET A 1 -4.61 7.09 -68.20
C MET A 1 -3.95 7.32 -66.85
N ALA A 2 -4.71 7.81 -65.87
CA ALA A 2 -4.19 8.18 -64.56
C ALA A 2 -4.24 6.96 -63.63
N LEU A 3 -3.08 6.38 -63.32
CA LEU A 3 -2.95 5.34 -62.29
C LEU A 3 -2.76 6.05 -60.95
N ALA A 4 -3.86 6.13 -60.20
CA ALA A 4 -3.84 6.48 -58.79
C ALA A 4 -3.11 5.36 -58.02
N PHE A 5 -1.85 5.61 -57.64
CA PHE A 5 -1.14 4.74 -56.71
C PHE A 5 -1.75 4.90 -55.32
N LEU A 6 -2.64 3.97 -55.00
CA LEU A 6 -3.22 3.73 -53.69
C LEU A 6 -2.09 3.57 -52.66
N LEU A 7 -1.94 4.55 -51.78
CA LEU A 7 -1.19 4.43 -50.52
C LEU A 7 -1.89 3.38 -49.64
N PRO A 8 -1.29 2.22 -49.36
CA PRO A 8 -1.74 1.43 -48.24
C PRO A 8 -1.16 2.10 -46.99
N CYS A 9 -1.99 2.85 -46.28
CA CYS A 9 -1.79 3.04 -44.85
C CYS A 9 -1.84 1.65 -44.21
N ILE A 10 -0.69 0.99 -44.15
CA ILE A 10 -0.47 -0.19 -43.31
C ILE A 10 -0.46 0.34 -41.89
N ILE A 11 -1.66 0.54 -41.35
CA ILE A 11 -1.88 0.80 -39.94
C ILE A 11 -1.58 -0.54 -39.26
N ALA A 12 -0.33 -0.66 -38.84
CA ALA A 12 0.12 -1.68 -37.91
C ALA A 12 -0.60 -1.46 -36.57
N THR A 13 -1.80 -2.02 -36.43
CA THR A 13 -2.49 -2.11 -35.13
C THR A 13 -3.09 -3.50 -34.92
N SER A 14 -2.30 -4.54 -35.15
CA SER A 14 -2.54 -5.85 -34.51
C SER A 14 -1.67 -5.97 -33.25
N GLY A 15 -1.65 -4.91 -32.44
CA GLY A 15 -1.28 -5.00 -31.03
C GLY A 15 -2.58 -4.93 -30.26
N CYS A 16 -3.11 -6.09 -29.86
CA CYS A 16 -4.15 -6.18 -28.83
C CYS A 16 -3.58 -5.47 -27.60
N GLY A 17 -3.92 -4.19 -27.46
CA GLY A 17 -3.36 -3.32 -26.44
C GLY A 17 -3.87 -3.80 -25.11
N ALA A 18 -3.05 -4.58 -24.39
CA ALA A 18 -3.07 -4.52 -22.95
C ALA A 18 -2.85 -3.03 -22.61
N MET A 19 -3.94 -2.36 -22.25
CA MET A 19 -3.94 -0.94 -21.94
C MET A 19 -2.90 -0.70 -20.84
N ARG A 20 -1.76 -0.11 -21.20
CA ARG A 20 -0.60 0.11 -20.32
C ARG A 20 -0.95 0.90 -19.05
N TRP A 21 -2.08 1.61 -19.06
CA TRP A 21 -2.62 2.34 -17.91
C TRP A 21 -3.36 1.45 -16.90
N MET A 22 -3.81 0.25 -17.29
CA MET A 22 -4.45 -0.73 -16.40
C MET A 22 -3.43 -1.49 -15.52
N ASP A 23 -2.14 -1.47 -15.88
CA ASP A 23 -1.06 -2.11 -15.10
C ASP A 23 -0.58 -1.24 -13.92
N GLN A 24 -1.15 -0.04 -13.79
CA GLN A 24 -0.94 0.78 -12.60
C GLN A 24 -1.71 0.16 -11.45
N LYS A 25 -1.03 -0.68 -10.66
CA LYS A 25 -1.49 -0.98 -9.30
C LYS A 25 -1.80 0.36 -8.64
N PRO A 26 -3.01 0.55 -8.07
CA PRO A 26 -3.28 1.73 -7.25
C PRO A 26 -2.12 1.87 -6.29
N ALA A 27 -1.62 3.08 -6.07
CA ALA A 27 -0.63 3.32 -5.04
C ALA A 27 -1.23 2.83 -3.72
N GLY A 28 -0.93 1.57 -3.37
CA GLY A 28 -1.50 0.92 -2.22
C GLY A 28 -1.08 1.76 -1.05
N LYS A 29 -2.04 2.28 -0.29
CA LYS A 29 -1.72 2.88 1.01
C LYS A 29 -0.86 1.84 1.72
N SER A 30 0.39 2.21 2.03
CA SER A 30 1.28 1.32 2.78
C SER A 30 0.50 0.77 3.98
N SER A 31 0.73 -0.48 4.36
CA SER A 31 0.18 -1.05 5.62
C SER A 31 0.50 -0.18 6.84
N CYS A 32 1.49 0.70 6.71
CA CYS A 32 1.97 1.62 7.74
C CYS A 32 1.38 3.04 7.62
N ALA A 33 0.60 3.34 6.57
CA ALA A 33 0.06 4.67 6.35
C ALA A 33 -0.92 5.04 7.49
N GLY A 34 -0.58 6.09 8.25
CA GLY A 34 -1.35 6.54 9.41
C GLY A 34 -1.05 5.81 10.72
N TRP A 35 -0.14 4.84 10.71
CA TRP A 35 0.28 4.10 11.90
C TRP A 35 1.54 4.73 12.51
N ASN A 36 1.57 4.85 13.84
CA ASN A 36 2.75 5.27 14.60
C ASN A 36 3.00 4.30 15.75
N ARG A 37 4.28 4.07 16.08
CA ARG A 37 4.66 3.23 17.21
C ARG A 37 4.28 3.93 18.52
N ILE A 38 3.51 3.25 19.36
CA ILE A 38 3.14 3.76 20.67
C ILE A 38 4.27 3.44 21.65
N ARG A 39 4.85 4.49 22.25
CA ARG A 39 5.89 4.35 23.28
C ARG A 39 5.28 4.60 24.66
N ILE A 40 5.35 3.60 25.52
CA ILE A 40 4.84 3.67 26.89
C ILE A 40 6.01 3.89 27.85
N LYS A 41 5.89 4.86 28.77
CA LYS A 41 6.84 5.02 29.88
C LYS A 41 6.61 3.94 30.95
N PRO A 42 7.63 3.50 31.70
CA PRO A 42 7.48 2.45 32.71
C PRO A 42 6.35 2.70 33.71
N GLU A 43 6.16 3.95 34.16
CA GLU A 43 5.10 4.30 35.11
C GLU A 43 3.71 4.12 34.51
N THR A 44 3.56 4.43 33.22
CA THR A 44 2.32 4.21 32.47
C THR A 44 2.08 2.73 32.24
N ALA A 45 3.12 1.92 32.00
CA ALA A 45 2.97 0.47 31.90
C ALA A 45 2.45 -0.14 33.22
N VAL A 46 3.01 0.30 34.36
CA VAL A 46 2.51 -0.12 35.69
C VAL A 46 1.06 0.33 35.91
N TYR A 47 0.71 1.55 35.48
CA TYR A 47 -0.67 2.04 35.58
C TYR A 47 -1.64 1.18 34.76
N LEU A 48 -1.30 0.88 33.50
CA LEU A 48 -2.12 0.05 32.62
C LEU A 48 -2.32 -1.35 33.22
N VAL A 49 -1.25 -2.01 33.68
CA VAL A 49 -1.37 -3.34 34.30
C VAL A 49 -2.32 -3.34 35.51
N LYS A 50 -2.36 -2.26 36.29
CA LYS A 50 -3.20 -2.15 37.49
C LYS A 50 -4.63 -1.73 37.21
N ASN A 51 -4.85 -0.87 36.21
CA ASN A 51 -6.13 -0.15 36.05
C ASN A 51 -6.83 -0.45 34.72
N ASP A 52 -6.10 -0.82 33.68
CA ASP A 52 -6.65 -1.13 32.36
C ASP A 52 -5.70 -2.09 31.61
N PHE A 53 -5.71 -3.35 32.04
CA PHE A 53 -4.83 -4.36 31.48
C PHE A 53 -5.12 -4.61 29.99
N SER A 54 -6.39 -4.54 29.59
CA SER A 54 -6.84 -4.64 28.19
C SER A 54 -6.17 -3.61 27.30
N ALA A 55 -6.15 -2.34 27.69
CA ALA A 55 -5.50 -1.30 26.89
C ALA A 55 -4.00 -1.56 26.73
N GLY A 56 -3.34 -2.14 27.75
CA GLY A 56 -1.94 -2.58 27.64
C GLY A 56 -1.72 -3.62 26.55
N ILE A 57 -2.59 -4.64 26.48
CA ILE A 57 -2.54 -5.70 25.47
C ILE A 57 -2.84 -5.16 24.06
N ASP A 58 -3.80 -4.24 23.94
CA ASP A 58 -4.15 -3.63 22.66
C ASP A 58 -3.00 -2.79 22.10
N ILE A 59 -2.29 -2.04 22.96
CA ILE A 59 -1.11 -1.28 22.53
C ILE A 59 0.03 -2.21 22.11
N ASP A 60 0.25 -3.31 22.84
CA ASP A 60 1.26 -4.31 22.46
C ASP A 60 0.92 -4.94 21.11
N SER A 61 -0.34 -5.36 20.91
CA SER A 61 -0.83 -5.94 19.65
C SER A 61 -0.72 -4.96 18.48
N HIS A 62 -1.05 -3.68 18.70
CA HIS A 62 -0.86 -2.61 17.72
C HIS A 62 0.60 -2.50 17.28
N ASN A 63 1.52 -2.47 18.25
CA ASN A 63 2.95 -2.36 17.98
C ASN A 63 3.48 -3.63 17.28
N LEU A 64 3.04 -4.82 17.68
CA LEU A 64 3.42 -6.08 17.05
C LEU A 64 2.93 -6.15 15.60
N ASN A 65 1.69 -5.73 15.32
CA ASN A 65 1.16 -5.67 13.96
C ASN A 65 2.01 -4.75 13.08
N GLY A 66 2.36 -3.55 13.57
CA GLY A 66 3.22 -2.65 12.81
C GLY A 66 4.64 -3.22 12.60
N GLN A 67 5.18 -4.00 13.53
CA GLN A 67 6.47 -4.68 13.35
C GLN A 67 6.39 -5.73 12.26
N ASN A 68 5.35 -6.57 12.28
CA ASN A 68 5.13 -7.62 11.28
C ASN A 68 4.94 -7.05 9.87
N ASN A 69 4.44 -5.80 9.77
CA ASN A 69 4.26 -5.07 8.53
C ASN A 69 5.48 -4.21 8.12
N GLY A 70 6.57 -4.24 8.89
CA GLY A 70 7.79 -3.46 8.59
C GLY A 70 7.63 -1.95 8.77
N CYS A 71 6.67 -1.51 9.59
CA CYS A 71 6.35 -0.09 9.80
C CYS A 71 7.35 0.62 10.71
N TRP A 72 8.04 -0.14 11.56
CA TRP A 72 9.03 0.38 12.49
C TRP A 72 10.42 0.02 11.98
N LYS A 73 11.35 0.97 12.06
CA LYS A 73 12.79 0.78 11.86
C LYS A 73 13.52 0.96 13.18
#